data_AF-Q6RX20-F1
#
_entry.id   AF-Q6RX20-F1
#
_cell.length_a   1.000
_cell.length_b   1.000
_cell.length_c   1.000
_cell.angle_alpha   90.00
_cell.angle_beta   90.00
_cell.angle_gamma   90.00
#
_symmetry.space_group_name_H-M   'P 1'
#
loop_
_entity.id
_entity.type
_entity.pdbx_description
1 polymer ?
#
loop_
_entity_poly.entity_id
_entity_poly.type
_entity_poly.pdbx_seq_one_letter_code
_entity_poly.pdbx_strand_id
1 'polypeptide(L)'
;SPNTDGVHVTNTQNMTISNCDIGTGDDCISIVNGSKNVEAMDITCGPGHGISIGSLGAKKSEAYVSGVTVKRAKLTGTTNGVRIKTWQGGSGCASDILFSDIEMVDVCNPSSSTNKS
;
A
#
# COMPACT_ATOMS: atom_id res chain seq x y z
N SER A 1 15.42 -9.68 2.09
CA SER A 1 16.21 -8.88 1.13
C SER A 1 15.63 -7.48 1.05
N PRO A 2 16.42 -6.41 1.13
CA PRO A 2 15.89 -5.04 1.05
C PRO A 2 15.29 -4.72 -0.33
N ASN A 3 14.28 -3.84 -0.38
CA ASN A 3 13.67 -3.27 -1.60
C ASN A 3 13.01 -4.28 -2.55
N THR A 4 12.47 -5.37 -2.02
CA THR A 4 11.70 -6.35 -2.81
C THR A 4 10.22 -6.08 -2.62
N ASP A 5 9.63 -5.16 -3.36
CA ASP A 5 8.16 -5.03 -3.38
C ASP A 5 7.57 -6.32 -3.99
N GLY A 6 6.49 -6.83 -3.41
CA GLY A 6 5.79 -8.01 -3.96
C GLY A 6 5.05 -7.64 -5.25
N VAL A 7 4.09 -6.73 -5.14
CA VAL A 7 3.36 -6.14 -6.27
C VAL A 7 3.49 -4.63 -6.24
N HIS A 8 3.99 -4.05 -7.34
CA HIS A 8 4.14 -2.60 -7.50
C HIS A 8 3.21 -2.08 -8.60
N VAL A 9 2.18 -1.30 -8.22
CA VAL A 9 1.12 -0.79 -9.11
C VAL A 9 1.35 0.69 -9.38
N THR A 10 1.57 1.05 -10.65
CA THR A 10 1.77 2.44 -11.11
C THR A 10 0.99 2.69 -12.40
N ASN A 11 0.42 3.89 -12.58
CA ASN A 11 -0.29 4.30 -13.80
C ASN A 11 -1.31 3.27 -14.33
N THR A 12 -2.01 2.58 -13.43
CA THR A 12 -2.87 1.44 -13.77
C THR A 12 -4.31 1.73 -13.36
N GLN A 13 -5.28 1.31 -14.18
CA GLN A 13 -6.71 1.50 -13.90
C GLN A 13 -7.45 0.17 -13.95
N ASN A 14 -8.41 -0.02 -13.04
CA ASN A 14 -9.30 -1.19 -12.98
C ASN A 14 -8.52 -2.52 -12.84
N MET A 15 -7.78 -2.64 -11.74
CA MET A 15 -6.96 -3.82 -11.45
C MET A 15 -7.46 -4.54 -10.21
N THR A 16 -7.44 -5.87 -10.25
CA THR A 16 -7.70 -6.73 -9.09
C THR A 16 -6.47 -7.57 -8.77
N ILE A 17 -6.08 -7.59 -7.51
CA ILE A 17 -5.05 -8.47 -6.93
C ILE A 17 -5.80 -9.36 -5.93
N SER A 18 -5.76 -10.68 -6.12
CA SER A 18 -6.50 -11.59 -5.24
C SER A 18 -5.77 -12.90 -4.96
N ASN A 19 -6.08 -13.50 -3.79
CA ASN A 19 -5.60 -14.83 -3.39
C ASN A 19 -4.08 -14.97 -3.45
N CYS A 20 -3.36 -13.99 -2.90
CA CYS A 20 -1.90 -13.95 -2.91
C CYS A 20 -1.32 -14.23 -1.52
N ASP A 21 -0.21 -14.96 -1.48
CA ASP A 21 0.65 -15.13 -0.31
C ASP A 21 2.02 -14.48 -0.60
N ILE A 22 2.34 -13.42 0.13
CA ILE A 22 3.45 -12.52 -0.17
C ILE A 22 4.34 -12.34 1.06
N GLY A 23 5.56 -12.85 0.99
CA GLY A 23 6.63 -12.58 1.95
C GLY A 23 7.78 -11.85 1.26
N THR A 24 8.16 -10.68 1.78
CA THR A 24 9.20 -9.84 1.19
C THR A 24 10.05 -9.14 2.25
N GLY A 25 11.06 -8.37 1.84
CA GLY A 25 11.72 -7.40 2.72
C GLY A 25 11.29 -5.95 2.50
N ASP A 26 10.22 -5.70 1.75
CA ASP A 26 9.60 -4.36 1.58
C ASP A 26 8.07 -4.47 1.56
N ASP A 27 7.34 -3.59 0.88
CA ASP A 27 5.88 -3.64 0.83
C ASP A 27 5.41 -4.93 0.12
N CYS A 28 4.40 -5.62 0.67
CA CYS A 28 3.75 -6.73 -0.03
C CYS A 28 3.04 -6.22 -1.29
N ILE A 29 2.34 -5.09 -1.16
CA ILE A 29 1.68 -4.38 -2.25
C ILE A 29 1.95 -2.88 -2.07
N SER A 30 2.41 -2.24 -3.14
CA SER A 30 2.65 -0.79 -3.22
C SER A 30 1.83 -0.20 -4.36
N ILE A 31 0.95 0.76 -4.06
CA ILE A 31 0.08 1.43 -5.03
C ILE A 31 0.48 2.89 -5.11
N VAL A 32 1.01 3.31 -6.27
CA VAL A 32 1.59 4.64 -6.44
C VAL A 32 0.85 5.45 -7.52
N ASN A 33 1.44 6.59 -7.88
CA ASN A 33 0.84 7.63 -8.74
C ASN A 33 0.17 7.07 -10.01
N GLY A 34 -0.94 7.69 -10.39
CA GLY A 34 -1.70 7.41 -11.60
C GLY A 34 -2.58 6.16 -11.49
N SER A 35 -2.71 5.59 -10.29
CA SER A 35 -3.48 4.37 -10.07
C SER A 35 -4.92 4.66 -9.67
N LYS A 36 -5.89 3.99 -10.30
CA LYS A 36 -7.32 4.18 -10.06
C LYS A 36 -8.09 2.86 -10.05
N ASN A 37 -9.07 2.72 -9.16
CA ASN A 37 -9.92 1.52 -9.06
C ASN A 37 -9.07 0.24 -8.91
N VAL A 38 -8.27 0.20 -7.84
CA VAL A 38 -7.42 -0.95 -7.51
C VAL A 38 -8.04 -1.70 -6.34
N GLU A 39 -8.33 -2.98 -6.54
CA GLU A 39 -8.88 -3.85 -5.50
C GLU A 39 -7.86 -4.94 -5.13
N ALA A 40 -7.49 -5.01 -3.85
CA ALA A 40 -6.71 -6.10 -3.30
C ALA A 40 -7.58 -6.90 -2.31
N MET A 41 -7.79 -8.20 -2.56
CA MET A 41 -8.59 -9.04 -1.67
C MET A 41 -7.95 -10.38 -1.35
N ASP A 42 -8.24 -10.93 -0.17
CA ASP A 42 -7.77 -12.28 0.21
C ASP A 42 -6.23 -12.38 0.12
N ILE A 43 -5.56 -11.45 0.81
CA ILE A 43 -4.10 -11.30 0.79
C ILE A 43 -3.51 -11.80 2.10
N THR A 44 -2.55 -12.72 2.04
CA THR A 44 -1.65 -13.03 3.15
C THR A 44 -0.33 -12.30 2.91
N CYS A 45 0.08 -11.48 3.86
CA CYS A 45 1.26 -10.63 3.75
C CYS A 45 2.13 -10.77 5.01
N GLY A 46 3.38 -11.19 4.84
CA GLY A 46 4.28 -11.35 5.97
C GLY A 46 5.44 -12.32 5.71
N PRO A 47 6.67 -11.99 6.13
CA PRO A 47 7.12 -10.70 6.69
C PRO A 47 7.20 -9.60 5.61
N GLY A 48 7.48 -8.35 6.02
CA GLY A 48 7.66 -7.21 5.11
C GLY A 48 7.26 -5.86 5.70
N HIS A 49 6.92 -4.88 4.84
CA HIS A 49 6.46 -3.54 5.22
C HIS A 49 4.94 -3.35 5.21
N GLY A 50 4.18 -4.40 4.87
CA GLY A 50 2.71 -4.35 4.81
C GLY A 50 2.20 -3.91 3.45
N ILE A 51 1.00 -3.33 3.43
CA ILE A 51 0.37 -2.81 2.21
C ILE A 51 0.41 -1.28 2.25
N SER A 52 0.91 -0.66 1.17
CA SER A 52 1.10 0.77 1.16
C SER A 52 0.54 1.47 -0.08
N ILE A 53 0.06 2.70 0.13
CA ILE A 53 -0.24 3.67 -0.92
C ILE A 53 0.89 4.70 -0.89
N GLY A 54 1.63 4.82 -1.99
CA GLY A 54 2.76 5.74 -2.14
C GLY A 54 4.14 5.09 -2.06
N SER A 55 5.22 5.85 -2.07
CA SER A 55 5.26 7.28 -1.74
C SER A 55 4.73 8.16 -2.89
N LEU A 56 3.84 9.10 -2.56
CA LEU A 56 3.19 10.02 -3.50
C LEU A 56 3.86 11.40 -3.48
N GLY A 57 3.96 12.05 -4.64
CA GLY A 57 4.42 13.44 -4.77
C GLY A 57 5.94 13.63 -4.69
N ALA A 58 6.73 12.59 -5.00
CA ALA A 58 8.18 12.67 -4.97
C ALA A 58 8.71 13.80 -5.87
N LYS A 59 9.81 14.44 -5.47
CA LYS A 59 10.44 15.56 -6.21
C LYS A 59 9.47 16.74 -6.44
N LYS A 60 8.58 17.02 -5.49
CA LYS A 60 7.55 18.08 -5.58
C LYS A 60 6.59 17.88 -6.76
N SER A 61 6.40 16.62 -7.19
CA SER A 61 5.46 16.32 -8.27
C SER A 61 4.03 16.28 -7.75
N GLU A 62 3.08 16.33 -8.67
CA GLU A 62 1.72 15.93 -8.36
C GLU A 62 1.62 14.40 -8.31
N ALA A 63 0.75 13.87 -7.46
CA ALA A 63 0.39 12.47 -7.48
C ALA A 63 -1.08 12.24 -7.15
N TYR A 64 -1.72 11.38 -7.94
CA TYR A 64 -3.14 11.06 -7.81
C TYR A 64 -3.35 9.56 -7.69
N VAL A 65 -4.06 9.15 -6.64
CA VAL A 65 -4.54 7.78 -6.42
C VAL A 65 -5.99 7.86 -5.96
N SER A 66 -6.88 7.05 -6.55
CA SER A 66 -8.28 7.06 -6.15
C SER A 66 -8.96 5.71 -6.28
N GLY A 67 -9.90 5.39 -5.41
CA GLY A 67 -10.68 4.15 -5.51
C GLY A 67 -9.82 2.91 -5.20
N VAL A 68 -9.13 2.92 -4.06
CA VAL A 68 -8.34 1.78 -3.61
C VAL A 68 -9.12 1.03 -2.54
N THR A 69 -9.37 -0.26 -2.75
CA THR A 69 -9.98 -1.13 -1.74
C THR A 69 -9.03 -2.26 -1.40
N VAL A 70 -8.72 -2.41 -0.12
CA VAL A 70 -8.02 -3.57 0.42
C VAL A 70 -8.96 -4.24 1.39
N LYS A 71 -9.32 -5.51 1.13
CA LYS A 71 -10.27 -6.24 1.98
C LYS A 71 -9.80 -7.65 2.29
N ARG A 72 -10.16 -8.19 3.45
CA ARG A 72 -9.83 -9.58 3.86
C ARG A 72 -8.33 -9.86 3.72
N ALA A 73 -7.52 -9.04 4.36
CA ALA A 73 -6.07 -9.20 4.34
C ALA A 73 -5.57 -9.64 5.71
N LYS A 74 -4.64 -10.58 5.74
CA LYS A 74 -3.93 -11.02 6.94
C LYS A 74 -2.48 -10.58 6.86
N LEU A 75 -2.07 -9.74 7.81
CA LEU A 75 -0.70 -9.23 7.91
C LEU A 75 -0.02 -9.84 9.13
N THR A 76 1.10 -10.54 8.92
CA THR A 76 1.82 -11.25 9.99
C THR A 76 3.28 -10.83 10.03
N GLY A 77 3.77 -10.37 11.19
CA GLY A 77 5.18 -10.02 11.38
C GLY A 77 5.67 -8.88 10.48
N THR A 78 4.78 -8.01 9.99
CA THR A 78 5.12 -6.87 9.15
C THR A 78 5.46 -5.64 10.00
N THR A 79 6.31 -4.76 9.47
CA THR A 79 6.63 -3.50 10.16
C THR A 79 5.47 -2.51 10.17
N ASN A 80 4.57 -2.58 9.19
CA ASN A 80 3.33 -1.82 9.16
C ASN A 80 2.17 -2.71 8.70
N GLY A 81 0.95 -2.36 9.09
CA GLY A 81 -0.24 -2.97 8.55
C GLY A 81 -0.59 -2.31 7.20
N VAL A 82 -1.42 -1.28 7.26
CA VAL A 82 -1.77 -0.44 6.10
C VAL A 82 -1.19 0.95 6.25
N ARG A 83 -0.62 1.50 5.17
CA ARG A 83 0.14 2.76 5.25
C ARG A 83 -0.07 3.67 4.04
N ILE A 84 -0.22 4.97 4.27
CA ILE A 84 -0.18 5.98 3.21
C ILE A 84 1.11 6.82 3.37
N LYS A 85 1.89 6.93 2.29
CA LYS A 85 3.17 7.63 2.24
C LYS A 85 3.07 8.80 1.25
N THR A 86 3.33 10.02 1.71
CA THR A 86 3.44 11.21 0.85
C THR A 86 4.81 11.86 1.00
N TRP A 87 5.20 12.73 0.07
CA TRP A 87 6.41 13.55 0.15
C TRP A 87 6.07 15.00 0.44
N GLN A 88 6.87 15.63 1.29
CA GLN A 88 6.74 17.04 1.61
C GLN A 88 7.01 17.89 0.36
N GLY A 89 6.12 18.86 0.12
CA GLY A 89 6.19 19.70 -1.07
C GLY A 89 5.64 19.06 -2.34
N GLY A 90 5.22 17.78 -2.31
CA GLY A 90 4.37 17.20 -3.34
C GLY A 90 2.92 17.71 -3.22
N SER A 91 2.15 17.55 -4.29
CA SER A 91 0.73 17.92 -4.37
C SER A 91 -0.10 16.78 -4.94
N GLY A 92 -1.43 16.96 -5.01
CA GLY A 92 -2.37 16.01 -5.59
C GLY A 92 -3.34 15.44 -4.56
N CYS A 93 -3.83 14.22 -4.79
CA CYS A 93 -4.90 13.63 -3.98
C CYS A 93 -4.80 12.11 -3.86
N ALA A 94 -5.08 11.60 -2.66
CA ALA A 94 -5.32 10.19 -2.39
C ALA A 94 -6.75 10.08 -1.80
N SER A 95 -7.72 9.60 -2.58
CA SER A 95 -9.14 9.60 -2.20
C SER A 95 -9.80 8.23 -2.37
N ASP A 96 -10.96 8.05 -1.72
CA ASP A 96 -11.79 6.84 -1.85
C ASP A 96 -10.98 5.57 -1.55
N ILE A 97 -10.31 5.57 -0.40
CA ILE A 97 -9.46 4.48 0.08
C ILE A 97 -10.20 3.75 1.19
N LEU A 98 -10.38 2.44 1.04
CA LEU A 98 -10.99 1.56 2.02
C LEU A 98 -10.03 0.44 2.39
N PHE A 99 -9.77 0.30 3.70
CA PHE A 99 -9.15 -0.89 4.29
C PHE A 99 -10.21 -1.55 5.18
N SER A 100 -10.62 -2.77 4.88
CA SER A 100 -11.66 -3.49 5.66
C SER A 100 -11.26 -4.95 5.90
N ASP A 101 -11.73 -5.54 7.00
CA ASP A 101 -11.44 -6.94 7.35
C ASP A 101 -9.93 -7.25 7.32
N ILE A 102 -9.15 -6.41 7.99
CA ILE A 102 -7.69 -6.55 8.06
C ILE A 102 -7.30 -7.20 9.38
N GLU A 103 -6.86 -8.46 9.32
CA GLU A 103 -6.28 -9.18 10.45
C GLU A 103 -4.80 -8.81 10.57
N MET A 104 -4.36 -8.42 11.77
CA MET A 104 -2.97 -8.07 12.05
C MET A 104 -2.44 -8.90 13.20
N VAL A 105 -1.37 -9.65 12.95
CA VAL A 105 -0.70 -10.52 13.92
C VAL A 105 0.76 -10.10 13.99
N ASP A 106 1.24 -9.73 15.18
CA ASP A 106 2.63 -9.29 15.41
C ASP A 106 3.09 -8.15 14.46
N VAL A 107 2.17 -7.23 14.13
CA VAL A 107 2.43 -6.06 13.29
C VAL A 107 2.92 -4.89 14.17
N CYS A 108 4.07 -4.30 13.84
CA CYS A 108 4.65 -3.24 14.67
C CYS A 108 3.83 -1.94 14.64
N ASN A 109 3.40 -1.50 13.45
CA ASN A 109 2.62 -0.27 13.26
C ASN A 109 1.32 -0.57 12.49
N PRO A 110 0.19 -0.83 13.19
CA PRO A 110 -1.04 -1.31 12.56
C PRO A 110 -1.57 -0.42 11.43
N SER A 111 -1.61 0.89 11.66
CA SER A 111 -1.97 1.87 10.64
C SER A 111 -1.10 3.12 10.78
N SER A 112 -0.66 3.70 9.65
CA SER A 112 0.10 4.95 9.68
C SER A 112 -0.11 5.79 8.41
N SER A 113 -0.10 7.12 8.59
CA SER A 113 0.02 8.09 7.50
C SER A 113 1.31 8.88 7.75
N THR A 114 2.22 8.85 6.78
CA THR A 114 3.56 9.42 6.94
C THR A 114 3.87 10.39 5.82
N ASN A 115 4.40 11.56 6.19
CA ASN A 115 4.95 12.56 5.27
C ASN A 115 6.48 12.44 5.28
N LYS A 116 7.08 12.07 4.14
CA LYS A 116 8.53 11.99 3.95
C LYS A 116 9.09 13.39 3.71
N SER A 117 10.13 13.75 4.47
CA SER A 117 10.89 14.99 4.31
C SER A 117 11.69 15.01 3.01
#